data_AF-A0A5E4JFV5-F1
#
_entry.id   AF-A0A5E4JFV5-F1
#
_cell.length_a   1.000
_cell.length_b   1.000
_cell.length_c   1.000
_cell.angle_alpha   90.00
_cell.angle_beta   90.00
_cell.angle_gamma   90.00
#
_symmetry.space_group_name_H-M   'P 1'
#
loop_
_entity.id
_entity.type
_entity.pdbx_description
1 polymer ?
#
loop_
_entity_poly.entity_id
_entity_poly.type
_entity_poly.pdbx_seq_one_letter_code
_entity_poly.pdbx_strand_id
1 'polypeptide(L)'
;MKTTLSAYFDSAKRNCMLCHTYRNLRPSDSQKEMAVISTKKAVETLKAAFTALRAEDAELTKLERVKAGKVLCLDALDACATCDRQRPRIKEILIDIK
;
A
#
# COMPACT_ATOMS: atom_id res chain seq x y z
N MET A 1 9.25 9.16 -9.82
CA MET A 1 9.08 8.19 -8.70
C MET A 1 8.05 8.64 -7.66
N LYS A 2 8.17 9.84 -7.06
CA LYS A 2 7.18 10.34 -6.06
C LYS A 2 5.73 10.33 -6.57
N THR A 3 5.52 10.71 -7.83
CA THR A 3 4.20 10.75 -8.48
C THR A 3 3.59 9.36 -8.69
N THR A 4 4.40 8.38 -9.11
CA THR A 4 3.95 7.00 -9.35
C THR A 4 3.58 6.28 -8.06
N LEU A 5 4.40 6.43 -7.01
CA LEU A 5 4.13 5.81 -5.71
C LEU A 5 2.87 6.40 -5.05
N SER A 6 2.72 7.73 -5.09
CA SER A 6 1.50 8.40 -4.60
C SER A 6 0.26 7.90 -5.32
N ALA A 7 0.31 7.78 -6.65
CA ALA A 7 -0.83 7.28 -7.42
C ALA A 7 -1.25 5.86 -7.00
N TYR A 8 -0.28 4.98 -6.70
CA TYR A 8 -0.58 3.64 -6.17
C TYR A 8 -1.19 3.69 -4.77
N PHE A 9 -0.71 4.55 -3.89
CA PHE A 9 -1.31 4.73 -2.56
C PHE A 9 -2.73 5.29 -2.64
N ASP A 10 -2.96 6.31 -3.45
CA ASP A 10 -4.26 6.95 -3.60
C ASP A 10 -5.29 5.97 -4.19
N SER A 11 -4.86 5.19 -5.20
CA SER A 11 -5.66 4.10 -5.75
C SER A 11 -5.97 3.04 -4.68
N ALA A 12 -4.97 2.57 -3.93
CA ALA A 12 -5.17 1.57 -2.88
C ALA A 12 -6.14 2.06 -1.79
N LYS A 13 -5.96 3.29 -1.30
CA LYS A 13 -6.81 3.93 -0.29
C LYS A 13 -8.25 4.08 -0.78
N ARG A 14 -8.45 4.59 -2.00
CA ARG A 14 -9.78 4.79 -2.60
C ARG A 14 -10.51 3.46 -2.78
N ASN A 15 -9.88 2.48 -3.42
CA ASN A 15 -10.55 1.20 -3.71
C ASN A 15 -10.79 0.40 -2.43
N CYS A 16 -9.91 0.48 -1.43
CA CYS A 16 -10.15 -0.08 -0.10
C CYS A 16 -11.38 0.56 0.57
N MET A 17 -11.48 1.89 0.53
CA MET A 17 -12.65 2.59 1.05
C MET A 17 -13.93 2.12 0.35
N LEU A 18 -13.95 2.11 -0.99
CA LEU A 18 -15.11 1.68 -1.78
C LEU A 18 -15.50 0.23 -1.44
N CYS A 19 -14.55 -0.70 -1.42
CA CYS A 19 -14.77 -2.10 -1.04
C CYS A 19 -15.49 -2.24 0.32
N HIS A 20 -15.27 -1.32 1.26
CA HIS A 20 -15.88 -1.35 2.59
C HIS A 20 -17.15 -0.51 2.76
N THR A 21 -17.25 0.62 2.06
CA THR A 21 -18.39 1.55 2.19
C THR A 21 -19.67 0.95 1.61
N TYR A 22 -19.54 0.03 0.66
CA TYR A 22 -20.66 -0.78 0.15
C TYR A 22 -21.14 -1.84 1.17
N ARG A 23 -21.29 -1.53 2.46
CA ARG A 23 -21.67 -2.50 3.50
C ARG A 23 -23.00 -3.24 3.21
N ASN A 24 -23.84 -2.66 2.36
CA ASN A 24 -25.15 -3.17 1.92
C ASN A 24 -25.20 -3.66 0.45
N LEU A 25 -24.11 -3.52 -0.30
CA LEU A 25 -23.96 -4.05 -1.66
C LEU A 25 -22.87 -5.12 -1.61
N ARG A 26 -22.98 -6.20 -2.38
CA ARG A 26 -21.91 -7.22 -2.37
C ARG A 26 -20.56 -6.50 -2.62
N PRO A 27 -19.50 -6.78 -1.83
CA PRO A 27 -18.18 -6.24 -2.14
C PRO A 27 -17.92 -6.56 -3.60
N SER A 28 -17.67 -5.54 -4.43
CA SER A 28 -17.28 -5.85 -5.79
C SER A 28 -15.86 -6.38 -5.73
N ASP A 29 -15.67 -7.63 -6.15
CA ASP A 29 -14.35 -8.27 -6.20
C ASP A 29 -13.34 -7.38 -6.94
N SER A 30 -13.82 -6.59 -7.89
CA SER A 30 -13.06 -5.55 -8.60
C SER A 30 -12.40 -4.49 -7.70
N GLN A 31 -13.09 -3.96 -6.68
CA GLN A 31 -12.51 -2.93 -5.80
C GLN A 31 -11.46 -3.53 -4.86
N LYS A 32 -11.72 -4.74 -4.35
CA LYS A 32 -10.74 -5.50 -3.56
C LYS A 32 -9.49 -5.78 -4.41
N GLU A 33 -9.69 -6.28 -5.62
CA GLU A 33 -8.63 -6.57 -6.57
C GLU A 33 -7.80 -5.33 -6.88
N MET A 34 -8.44 -4.19 -7.19
CA MET A 34 -7.76 -2.93 -7.45
C MET A 34 -6.95 -2.43 -6.26
N ALA A 35 -7.48 -2.56 -5.03
CA ALA A 35 -6.75 -2.21 -3.82
C ALA A 35 -5.50 -3.09 -3.64
N VAL A 36 -5.64 -4.41 -3.84
CA VAL A 36 -4.53 -5.37 -3.75
C VAL A 36 -3.49 -5.13 -4.84
N ILE A 37 -3.90 -4.96 -6.09
CA ILE A 37 -3.00 -4.70 -7.22
C ILE A 37 -2.21 -3.40 -7.00
N SER A 38 -2.90 -2.33 -6.59
CA SER A 38 -2.25 -1.04 -6.34
C SER A 38 -1.22 -1.14 -5.22
N THR A 39 -1.55 -1.86 -4.15
CA THR A 39 -0.64 -2.07 -3.01
C THR A 39 0.58 -2.92 -3.41
N LYS A 40 0.39 -3.98 -4.21
CA LYS A 40 1.50 -4.77 -4.79
C LYS A 40 2.41 -3.91 -5.67
N LYS A 41 1.85 -3.05 -6.52
CA LYS A 41 2.65 -2.11 -7.34
C LYS A 41 3.45 -1.13 -6.48
N ALA A 42 2.91 -0.68 -5.35
CA ALA A 42 3.65 0.14 -4.39
C ALA A 42 4.82 -0.63 -3.75
N VAL A 43 4.63 -1.90 -3.36
CA VAL A 43 5.71 -2.77 -2.85
C VAL A 43 6.85 -2.88 -3.86
N GLU A 44 6.55 -3.18 -5.12
CA GLU A 44 7.58 -3.30 -6.16
C GLU A 44 8.28 -1.97 -6.43
N THR A 45 7.55 -0.85 -6.40
CA THR A 45 8.13 0.49 -6.55
C THR A 45 9.10 0.81 -5.42
N LEU A 46 8.75 0.47 -4.17
CA LEU A 46 9.60 0.65 -2.99
C LEU A 46 10.81 -0.29 -3.01
N LYS A 47 10.65 -1.51 -3.53
CA LYS A 47 11.76 -2.46 -3.73
C LYS A 47 12.76 -1.92 -4.75
N ALA A 48 12.29 -1.42 -5.89
CA ALA A 48 13.14 -0.77 -6.89
C ALA A 48 13.85 0.47 -6.32
N ALA A 49 13.13 1.30 -5.56
CA ALA A 49 13.68 2.46 -4.86
C ALA A 49 14.82 2.08 -3.91
N PHE A 50 14.62 1.01 -3.13
CA PHE A 50 15.62 0.53 -2.18
C PHE A 50 16.90 0.06 -2.90
N THR A 51 16.75 -0.71 -3.97
CA THR A 51 17.89 -1.19 -4.77
C THR A 51 18.67 -0.02 -5.38
N ALA A 52 17.98 0.99 -5.92
CA ALA A 52 18.62 2.19 -6.47
C ALA A 52 19.38 2.97 -5.39
N LEU A 53 18.75 3.27 -4.27
CA LEU A 53 19.38 3.98 -3.14
C LEU A 53 20.60 3.24 -2.59
N ARG A 54 20.56 1.91 -2.57
CA ARG A 54 21.69 1.09 -2.12
C ARG A 54 22.86 1.12 -3.12
N ALA A 55 22.58 1.19 -4.42
CA ALA A 55 23.61 1.30 -5.45
C ALA A 55 24.28 2.68 -5.45
N GLU A 56 23.59 3.71 -4.96
CA GLU A 56 24.07 5.10 -4.89
C GLU A 56 24.73 5.43 -3.53
N ASP A 57 24.93 4.45 -2.64
CA ASP A 57 25.41 4.66 -1.27
C ASP A 57 24.63 5.78 -0.53
N ALA A 58 23.32 5.82 -0.75
CA ALA A 58 22.47 6.84 -0.15
C ALA A 58 22.45 6.75 1.38
N GLU A 59 22.14 7.89 2.02
CA GLU A 59 22.01 8.00 3.47
C GLU A 59 21.14 6.88 4.08
N LEU A 60 21.61 6.31 5.19
CA LEU A 60 20.93 5.24 5.91
C LEU A 60 19.46 5.58 6.22
N THR A 61 19.18 6.84 6.58
CA THR A 61 17.83 7.34 6.86
C THR A 61 16.87 7.19 5.68
N LYS A 62 17.36 7.33 4.43
CA LYS A 62 16.54 7.15 3.21
C LYS A 62 16.25 5.67 2.98
N LEU A 63 17.24 4.81 3.19
CA LEU A 63 17.07 3.35 3.09
C LEU A 63 16.07 2.83 4.12
N GLU A 64 16.15 3.30 5.37
CA GLU A 64 15.22 2.94 6.44
C GLU A 64 13.80 3.40 6.14
N ARG A 65 13.61 4.61 5.62
CA ARG A 65 12.29 5.12 5.20
C ARG A 65 11.65 4.26 4.13
N VAL A 66 12.40 3.91 3.08
CA VAL A 66 11.88 3.05 2.00
C VAL A 66 11.57 1.65 2.51
N LYS A 67 12.41 1.10 3.39
CA LYS A 67 12.17 -0.20 4.03
C LYS A 67 10.90 -0.17 4.89
N ALA A 68 10.71 0.88 5.69
CA ALA A 68 9.53 1.06 6.54
C ALA A 68 8.25 1.17 5.69
N GLY A 69 8.26 1.97 4.62
CA GLY A 69 7.13 2.06 3.69
C GLY A 69 6.79 0.71 3.05
N LYS A 70 7.81 -0.11 2.73
CA LYS A 70 7.60 -1.46 2.18
C LYS A 70 6.93 -2.38 3.19
N VAL A 71 7.36 -2.34 4.45
CA VAL A 71 6.75 -3.13 5.54
C VAL A 71 5.28 -2.76 5.70
N LEU A 72 4.96 -1.46 5.77
CA LEU A 72 3.58 -0.99 5.86
C LEU A 72 2.71 -1.46 4.68
N CYS A 73 3.25 -1.54 3.46
CA CYS A 73 2.51 -2.07 2.32
C CYS A 73 2.26 -3.58 2.43
N LEU A 74 3.19 -4.34 3.01
CA LEU A 74 3.00 -5.78 3.25
C LEU A 74 1.97 -6.03 4.35
N ASP A 75 2.02 -5.25 5.44
CA ASP A 75 1.04 -5.30 6.52
C ASP A 75 -0.37 -4.95 5.99
N ALA A 76 -0.45 -3.96 5.08
CA ALA A 76 -1.70 -3.62 4.41
C ALA A 76 -2.27 -4.78 3.56
N LEU A 77 -1.42 -5.54 2.88
CA LEU A 77 -1.83 -6.71 2.10
C LEU A 77 -2.33 -7.85 3.01
N ASP A 78 -1.65 -8.10 4.12
CA ASP A 78 -2.05 -9.11 5.10
C ASP A 78 -3.40 -8.75 5.75
N ALA A 79 -3.57 -7.48 6.10
CA ALA A 79 -4.84 -6.94 6.58
C ALA A 79 -5.97 -7.11 5.56
N CYS A 80 -5.69 -6.99 4.26
CA CYS A 80 -6.68 -7.21 3.21
C CYS A 80 -7.05 -8.68 3.01
N ALA A 81 -6.09 -9.59 3.18
CA ALA A 81 -6.33 -11.03 3.11
C ALA A 81 -7.26 -11.49 4.25
N THR A 82 -7.03 -10.94 5.44
CA THR A 82 -7.76 -11.28 6.67
C THR A 82 -8.93 -10.35 6.97
N CYS A 83 -9.33 -9.49 6.02
CA CYS A 83 -10.09 -8.25 6.22
C CYS A 83 -11.42 -8.45 6.96
N ASP A 84 -11.30 -8.52 8.28
CA ASP A 84 -12.38 -8.50 9.25
C ASP A 84 -12.82 -7.04 9.41
N ARG A 85 -14.13 -6.82 9.51
CA ARG A 85 -14.73 -5.48 9.62
C ARG A 85 -14.29 -4.73 10.88
N GLN A 86 -13.61 -5.40 11.83
CA GLN A 86 -13.07 -4.86 13.07
C GLN A 86 -11.55 -4.58 13.04
N ARG A 87 -10.83 -4.98 11.99
CA ARG A 87 -9.36 -4.83 11.89
C ARG A 87 -8.95 -3.62 11.06
N PRO A 88 -7.70 -3.13 11.22
CA PRO A 88 -7.18 -2.03 10.43
C PRO A 88 -7.21 -2.37 8.94
N ARG A 89 -7.59 -1.39 8.11
CA ARG A 89 -7.78 -1.56 6.66
C ARG A 89 -6.52 -1.11 5.91
N ILE A 90 -6.36 -1.54 4.65
CA ILE A 90 -5.31 -1.02 3.74
C ILE A 90 -5.23 0.52 3.85
N LYS A 91 -6.37 1.21 3.79
CA LYS A 91 -6.40 2.68 3.82
C LYS A 91 -5.78 3.27 5.09
N GLU A 92 -5.94 2.61 6.24
CA GLU A 92 -5.48 3.09 7.55
C GLU A 92 -3.97 2.89 7.67
N ILE A 93 -3.48 1.73 7.28
CA ILE A 93 -2.04 1.42 7.29
C ILE A 93 -1.26 2.31 6.32
N LEU A 94 -1.83 2.60 5.13
CA LEU A 94 -1.19 3.46 4.15
C LEU A 94 -1.25 4.98 4.49
N ILE A 95 -1.98 5.40 5.53
CA ILE A 95 -1.93 6.80 6.01
C ILE A 95 -0.58 7.08 6.69
N ASP A 96 0.04 6.07 7.29
CA ASP A 96 1.29 6.22 8.04
C ASP A 96 2.54 6.34 7.15
N ILE A 97 2.39 6.15 5.83
CA ILE A 97 3.47 6.33 4.87
C ILE A 97 3.59 7.83 4.52
N LYS A 98 4.65 8.48 5.03
CA LYS A 98 4.99 9.90 4.78
C LYS A 98 6.00 10.09 3.66
#